data_AF-A0A4U3CHM1-F1
#
_entry.id   AF-A0A4U3CHM1-F1
#
_cell.length_a   1.000
_cell.length_b   1.000
_cell.length_c   1.000
_cell.angle_alpha   90.00
_cell.angle_beta   90.00
_cell.angle_gamma   90.00
#
_symmetry.space_group_name_H-M   'P 1'
#
loop_
_entity.id
_entity.type
_entity.pdbx_description
1 polymer ?
#
loop_
_entity_poly.entity_id
_entity_poly.type
_entity_poly.pdbx_seq_one_letter_code
_entity_poly.pdbx_strand_id
1 'polypeptide(L)'
;MDTYAVGFSRPDRRSTGGDAELQYPWHAVEAHRAPAELDGEIELAVCGAIVQVWGSQRWARVGAGRTACPECARLTAVSRSLSSAR
;
A
#
# COMPACT_ATOMS: atom_id res chain seq x y z
N MET A 1 7.87 14.83 -0.27
CA MET A 1 6.60 14.13 -0.50
C MET A 1 6.78 12.70 -0.03
N ASP A 2 6.02 12.25 0.96
CA ASP A 2 5.90 10.81 1.22
C ASP A 2 5.12 10.22 0.02
N THR A 3 5.86 9.68 -0.96
CA THR A 3 5.31 9.25 -2.26
C THR A 3 4.29 8.11 -2.13
N TYR A 4 4.29 7.43 -0.99
CA TYR A 4 3.44 6.28 -0.73
C TYR A 4 2.73 6.39 0.62
N ALA A 5 1.40 6.26 0.59
CA ALA A 5 0.58 5.98 1.76
C ALA A 5 0.64 4.47 2.10
N VAL A 6 0.11 4.11 3.26
CA VAL A 6 0.03 2.72 3.73
C VAL A 6 -1.39 2.22 3.58
N GLY A 7 -1.57 1.09 2.91
CA GLY A 7 -2.84 0.38 2.84
C GLY A 7 -2.82 -0.92 3.64
N PHE A 8 -3.96 -1.28 4.24
CA PHE A 8 -4.18 -2.56 4.89
C PHE A 8 -5.20 -3.38 4.08
N SER A 9 -4.80 -4.54 3.57
CA SER A 9 -5.71 -5.52 2.98
C SER A 9 -6.40 -6.26 4.13
N ARG A 10 -7.70 -6.01 4.31
CA ARG A 10 -8.48 -6.79 5.27
C ARG A 10 -8.66 -8.20 4.71
N PRO A 11 -8.47 -9.24 5.52
CA PRO A 11 -8.61 -10.63 5.08
C PRO A 11 -10.07 -11.09 4.83
N ASP A 12 -11.02 -10.20 4.53
CA ASP A 12 -12.45 -10.57 4.57
C ASP A 12 -13.00 -11.24 3.29
N ARG A 13 -13.18 -12.56 3.48
CA ARG A 13 -14.20 -13.50 3.01
C ARG A 13 -14.22 -14.04 1.59
N ARG A 14 -13.70 -13.37 0.55
CA ARG A 14 -13.57 -14.00 -0.78
C ARG A 14 -12.64 -13.26 -1.75
N SER A 15 -11.36 -13.18 -1.45
CA SER A 15 -10.35 -12.89 -2.48
C SER A 15 -9.88 -14.21 -3.09
N THR A 16 -9.99 -14.37 -4.40
CA THR A 16 -9.43 -15.51 -5.16
C THR A 16 -7.89 -15.47 -5.22
N GLY A 17 -7.24 -14.57 -4.47
CA GLY A 17 -5.79 -14.45 -4.34
C GLY A 17 -5.28 -15.23 -3.12
N GLY A 18 -4.28 -16.10 -3.32
CA GLY A 18 -3.84 -17.09 -2.35
C GLY A 18 -3.14 -16.57 -1.08
N ASP A 19 -2.69 -17.52 -0.25
CA ASP A 19 -2.05 -17.41 1.09
C ASP A 19 -1.07 -16.23 1.33
N ALA A 20 -0.47 -15.68 0.29
CA ALA A 20 0.47 -14.56 0.41
C ALA A 20 -0.21 -13.26 0.88
N GLU A 21 -1.47 -13.01 0.49
CA GLU A 21 -2.21 -11.80 0.89
C GLU A 21 -2.57 -11.82 2.39
N LEU A 22 -2.75 -13.02 2.96
CA LEU A 22 -3.00 -13.21 4.40
C LEU A 22 -1.75 -13.01 5.27
N GLN A 23 -0.55 -13.22 4.72
CA GLN A 23 0.71 -13.11 5.46
C GLN A 23 1.29 -11.69 5.45
N TYR A 24 0.96 -10.89 4.43
CA TYR A 24 1.55 -9.57 4.21
C TYR A 24 0.50 -8.48 4.01
N PRO A 25 -0.30 -8.13 5.04
CA PRO A 25 -1.46 -7.27 4.89
C PRO A 25 -1.13 -5.79 4.63
N TRP A 26 0.14 -5.38 4.76
CA TRP A 26 0.55 -3.99 4.59
C TRP A 26 1.11 -3.73 3.20
N HIS A 27 0.49 -2.81 2.48
CA HIS A 27 0.83 -2.49 1.11
C HIS A 27 1.16 -1.01 0.92
N ALA A 28 1.95 -0.70 -0.11
CA ALA A 28 2.23 0.68 -0.51
C ALA A 28 1.14 1.16 -1.48
N VAL A 29 0.64 2.36 -1.27
CA VAL A 29 -0.35 3.02 -2.13
C VAL A 29 0.26 4.30 -2.68
N GLU A 30 0.26 4.50 -3.99
CA GLU A 30 0.69 5.76 -4.59
C GLU A 30 -0.27 6.89 -4.17
N ALA A 31 0.27 7.93 -3.53
CA ALA A 31 -0.54 9.02 -3.00
C ALA A 31 -0.36 10.28 -3.87
N HIS A 32 -1.43 10.66 -4.59
CA HIS A 32 -1.46 11.90 -5.39
C HIS A 32 -1.94 13.13 -4.62
N ARG A 33 -2.41 12.92 -3.39
CA ARG A 33 -2.80 13.94 -2.40
C ARG A 33 -2.21 13.58 -1.05
N ALA A 34 -2.36 14.43 -0.02
CA ALA A 34 -1.74 14.14 1.27
C ALA A 34 -2.30 12.83 1.85
N PRO A 35 -1.47 11.95 2.45
CA PRO A 35 -1.94 10.68 3.00
C PRO A 35 -3.08 10.82 4.01
N ALA A 36 -3.10 11.89 4.79
CA ALA A 36 -4.19 12.18 5.73
C ALA A 36 -5.55 12.41 5.04
N GLU A 37 -5.58 12.84 3.78
CA GLU A 37 -6.80 12.99 2.98
C GLU A 37 -7.29 11.65 2.38
N LEU A 38 -6.47 10.61 2.47
CA LEU A 38 -6.79 9.25 2.04
C LEU A 38 -7.15 8.34 3.22
N ASP A 39 -7.11 8.83 4.46
CA ASP A 39 -7.35 7.98 5.63
C ASP A 39 -8.76 7.37 5.59
N GLY A 40 -8.82 6.03 5.62
CA GLY A 40 -10.05 5.26 5.52
C GLY A 40 -10.56 4.99 4.10
N GLU A 41 -10.03 5.67 3.08
CA GLU A 41 -10.39 5.48 1.67
C GLU A 41 -9.93 4.10 1.15
N ILE A 42 -10.64 3.58 0.15
CA ILE A 42 -10.27 2.34 -0.53
C ILE A 42 -9.49 2.68 -1.79
N GLU A 43 -8.25 2.21 -1.87
CA GLU A 43 -7.32 2.50 -2.95
C GLU A 43 -6.67 1.24 -3.49
N LEU A 44 -6.05 1.37 -4.67
CA LEU A 44 -5.25 0.31 -5.28
C LEU A 44 -3.78 0.44 -4.84
N ALA A 45 -3.23 -0.64 -4.27
CA ALA A 45 -1.81 -0.72 -3.95
C ALA A 45 -0.96 -0.89 -5.22
N VAL A 46 0.33 -0.56 -5.13
CA VAL A 46 1.30 -0.72 -6.25
C VAL A 46 1.43 -2.17 -6.75
N CYS A 47 1.13 -3.15 -5.90
CA CYS A 47 1.10 -4.57 -6.30
C CYS A 47 -0.25 -5.02 -6.87
N GLY A 48 -1.24 -4.13 -6.95
CA GLY A 48 -2.60 -4.41 -7.45
C GLY A 48 -3.61 -4.86 -6.39
N ALA A 49 -3.24 -4.91 -5.10
CA ALA A 49 -4.17 -5.25 -4.03
C ALA A 49 -5.14 -4.10 -3.74
N ILE A 50 -6.41 -4.42 -3.44
CA ILE A 50 -7.39 -3.44 -2.97
C ILE A 50 -7.26 -3.32 -1.46
N VAL A 51 -7.01 -2.10 -0.97
CA VAL A 51 -6.65 -1.86 0.43
C VAL A 51 -7.38 -0.66 1.00
N GLN A 52 -7.61 -0.67 2.30
CA GLN A 52 -8.03 0.54 3.02
C GLN A 52 -6.79 1.32 3.45
N VAL A 53 -6.72 2.61 3.10
CA VAL A 53 -5.58 3.47 3.43
C VAL A 53 -5.62 3.91 4.90
N TRP A 54 -4.45 3.92 5.52
CA TRP A 54 -4.19 4.39 6.88
C TRP A 54 -3.25 5.60 6.77
N GLY A 55 -3.84 6.78 6.61
CA GLY A 55 -3.17 8.04 6.27
C GLY A 55 -2.23 8.58 7.34
N SER A 56 -2.38 8.13 8.58
CA SER A 56 -1.45 8.44 9.68
C SER A 56 -0.15 7.64 9.62
N GLN A 57 -0.13 6.54 8.86
CA GLN A 57 1.01 5.62 8.79
C GLN A 57 1.95 6.00 7.64
N ARG A 58 3.25 5.76 7.85
CA ARG A 58 4.31 6.08 6.87
C ARG A 58 4.88 4.81 6.27
N TRP A 59 4.86 4.71 4.95
CA TRP A 59 5.38 3.54 4.24
C TRP A 59 6.86 3.28 4.55
N ALA A 60 7.68 4.33 4.70
CA ALA A 60 9.09 4.19 5.08
C ALA A 60 9.31 3.41 6.39
N ARG A 61 8.34 3.41 7.31
CA ARG A 61 8.37 2.62 8.55
C ARG A 61 7.74 1.25 8.37
N VAL A 62 6.56 1.20 7.75
CA VAL A 62 5.78 -0.04 7.61
C VAL A 62 6.41 -1.00 6.61
N GLY A 63 6.90 -0.50 5.49
CA GLY A 63 7.51 -1.28 4.40
C GLY A 63 8.82 -2.00 4.76
N ALA A 64 9.46 -1.64 5.88
CA ALA A 64 10.60 -2.35 6.43
C ALA A 64 10.20 -3.53 7.35
N GLY A 65 8.91 -3.68 7.65
CA GLY A 65 8.38 -4.70 8.54
C GLY A 65 8.22 -6.06 7.86
N ARG A 66 8.27 -7.14 8.67
CA ARG A 66 8.12 -8.53 8.19
C ARG A 66 6.74 -8.87 7.61
N THR A 67 5.75 -8.04 7.85
CA THR A 67 4.36 -8.18 7.37
C THR A 67 4.04 -7.21 6.23
N ALA A 68 5.04 -6.51 5.70
CA ALA A 68 4.90 -5.73 4.47
C ALA A 68 4.91 -6.64 3.26
N CYS A 69 4.10 -6.31 2.26
CA CYS A 69 4.08 -6.99 0.98
C CYS A 69 5.47 -6.88 0.33
N PRO A 70 6.16 -8.02 0.07
CA PRO A 70 7.53 -8.00 -0.45
C PRO A 70 7.60 -7.37 -1.85
N GLU A 71 6.53 -7.49 -2.65
CA GLU A 71 6.46 -6.84 -3.96
C GLU A 71 6.32 -5.32 -3.84
N CYS A 72 5.49 -4.82 -2.91
CA CYS A 72 5.43 -3.38 -2.61
C CYS A 72 6.79 -2.86 -2.12
N ALA A 73 7.48 -3.59 -1.24
CA ALA A 73 8.80 -3.21 -0.77
C ALA A 73 9.81 -3.14 -1.93
N ARG A 74 9.82 -4.14 -2.83
CA ARG A 74 10.69 -4.17 -4.00
C ARG A 74 10.43 -3.02 -4.98
N LEU A 75 9.16 -2.77 -5.33
CA LEU A 75 8.78 -1.72 -6.29
C LEU A 75 9.08 -0.31 -5.76
N THR A 76 8.86 -0.08 -4.46
CA THR A 76 9.10 1.23 -3.83
C THR A 76 10.58 1.48 -3.51
N ALA A 77 11.39 0.44 -3.30
CA ALA A 77 12.85 0.59 -3.12
C ALA A 77 13.57 1.11 -4.37
N VAL A 78 13.05 0.79 -5.56
CA VAL A 78 13.65 1.19 -6.85
C VAL A 78 13.31 2.64 -7.22
N SER A 79 12.49 3.35 -6.43
CA SER A 79 12.13 4.76 -6.65
C SER A 79 11.75 5.07 -8.11
N ARG A 80 10.77 4.34 -8.65
CA ARG A 80 10.14 4.71 -9.91
C ARG A 80 9.14 5.85 -9.62
N SER A 81 9.66 7.08 -9.50
CA SER A 81 8.81 8.28 -9.44
C SER A 81 7.98 8.35 -10.72
N LEU A 82 6.64 8.24 -10.66
CA LEU A 82 5.82 8.34 -11.86
C LEU A 82 4.47 9.03 -11.70
N SER A 83 4.27 9.90 -12.69
CA SER A 83 3.05 10.30 -13.41
C SER A 83 1.85 10.80 -12.62
N SER A 84 1.81 12.13 -12.45
CA SER A 84 0.57 12.88 -12.25
C SER A 84 -0.41 12.54 -13.39
N ALA A 85 -1.54 11.93 -13.02
CA ALA A 85 -2.70 11.85 -13.88
C ALA A 85 -3.22 13.27 -14.12
N ARG A 86 -3.22 13.72 -15.37
CA ARG A 86 -3.83 14.98 -15.83
C ARG A 86 -5.31 14.78 -16.10
#